data_AF-A0A9D4XHX1-F1
#
_entry.id   AF-A0A9D4XHX1-F1
#
_cell.length_a   1.000
_cell.length_b   1.000
_cell.length_c   1.000
_cell.angle_alpha   90.00
_cell.angle_beta   90.00
_cell.angle_gamma   90.00
#
_symmetry.space_group_name_H-M   'P 1'
#
loop_
_entity.id
_entity.type
_entity.pdbx_description
1 polymer ?
#
loop_
_entity_poly.entity_id
_entity_poly.type
_entity_poly.pdbx_seq_one_letter_code
_entity_poly.pdbx_strand_id
1 'polypeptide(L)'
;MRTGLKNNIAYSFFDPEIGVLKDMVALITPDHVGMFRESYGGILKTVFRLTDCDRSAIHTLLQFYDPGLRCFVFPDYLLGPLMEDYVSILGIQIRDQIPFHVTRAEPDVLGISRALYLSPEMVKEGLKEKGKLPGFHLSFLEANAKEHAAVGNWKTVCALIAVSIYGIVLFPNQKNFVDRNAIRLFMQRNPIPTLIGDVYYSVHNRNEKRRGGLVRCCSQLLFRWFMGYLPSRGAFVQIDPSVKWSFRLMGLRADDIAWTHNGLAGRDFICSCGSLPNVPLVGVQGCINYNPMLLRRQMGFAIEGPPLGREIQESFYFPIDGNRAKLRQVLDEWRDIQRKGKVLYGKVNCRYLPLFEDWLRKRIEATFLPFPGGDLGCPMIEGPSSSVSVEEFLEMKRARDQLLAEKAELEMTVARIQMSNQEMKVKLEDQDKRHALETKRFEMDTAYYGKISQALASSNREHDITKEKLFRASKVIEDEKRRQILVREQRDDRVRGIIAEWEAKLQVKESESLKIRAEKDHYMAERDHYFRQMKIHQKEVGRLQQENTELRFAAEFVRMEDEIRSPAGPSSS
;
A
#
# COMPACT_ATOMS: atom_id res chain seq x y z
N MET A 1 19.81 63.89 27.88
CA MET A 1 19.69 62.92 26.75
C MET A 1 20.92 62.02 26.76
N ARG A 2 20.78 60.69 26.64
CA ARG A 2 21.93 59.79 26.40
C ARG A 2 22.12 59.63 24.89
N THR A 3 23.02 60.43 24.32
CA THR A 3 23.46 60.31 22.93
C THR A 3 24.44 59.13 22.81
N GLY A 4 23.91 57.91 22.75
CA GLY A 4 24.70 56.68 22.67
C GLY A 4 24.28 55.82 21.51
N LEU A 5 24.92 55.98 20.35
CA LEU A 5 24.85 54.99 19.26
C LEU A 5 25.33 53.63 19.80
N LYS A 6 24.65 52.54 19.42
CA LYS A 6 25.08 51.18 19.74
C LYS A 6 26.53 50.93 19.33
N ASN A 7 27.37 50.50 20.27
CA ASN A 7 28.74 50.06 19.98
C ASN A 7 28.73 48.92 18.94
N ASN A 8 29.64 49.04 17.95
CA ASN A 8 29.91 47.99 16.97
C ASN A 8 30.47 46.75 17.65
N ILE A 9 29.96 45.58 17.26
CA ILE A 9 30.42 44.28 17.76
C ILE A 9 31.25 43.58 16.69
N ALA A 10 32.37 42.97 17.09
CA ALA A 10 33.08 42.02 16.26
C ALA A 10 32.41 40.63 16.26
N TYR A 11 32.04 40.13 15.09
CA TYR A 11 31.56 38.77 14.87
C TYR A 11 32.57 37.96 14.06
N SER A 12 32.68 36.67 14.38
CA SER A 12 33.37 35.69 13.52
C SER A 12 32.40 34.59 13.10
N PHE A 13 32.70 33.94 11.99
CA PHE A 13 31.87 32.90 11.38
C PHE A 13 32.69 31.64 11.18
N PHE A 14 32.03 30.47 11.17
CA PHE A 14 32.71 29.22 10.85
C PHE A 14 33.10 29.18 9.36
N ASP A 15 34.32 28.72 9.09
CA ASP A 15 34.84 28.58 7.73
C ASP A 15 34.84 27.08 7.34
N PRO A 16 33.85 26.62 6.55
CA PRO A 16 33.73 25.22 6.19
C PRO A 16 34.79 24.82 5.15
N GLU A 17 35.40 23.64 5.33
CA GLU A 17 36.34 23.10 4.34
C GLU A 17 35.58 22.59 3.12
N ILE A 18 35.50 23.45 2.11
CA ILE A 18 34.70 23.23 0.90
C ILE A 18 35.50 22.48 -0.18
N GLY A 19 36.85 22.48 -0.13
CA GLY A 19 37.69 21.86 -1.17
C GLY A 19 37.31 20.39 -1.42
N VAL A 20 37.41 19.56 -0.38
CA VAL A 20 37.02 18.15 -0.42
C VAL A 20 35.55 17.96 -0.83
N LEU A 21 34.64 18.85 -0.39
CA LEU A 21 33.23 18.78 -0.81
C LEU A 21 33.04 19.04 -2.30
N LYS A 22 33.82 19.95 -2.91
CA LYS A 22 33.76 20.21 -4.36
C LYS A 22 34.19 18.96 -5.13
N ASP A 23 35.27 18.32 -4.71
CA ASP A 23 35.78 17.08 -5.31
C ASP A 23 34.76 15.93 -5.15
N MET A 24 34.16 15.79 -3.96
CA MET A 24 33.09 14.82 -3.72
C MET A 24 31.85 15.10 -4.57
N VAL A 25 31.40 16.35 -4.69
CA VAL A 25 30.23 16.70 -5.52
C VAL A 25 30.51 16.53 -7.02
N ALA A 26 31.76 16.71 -7.46
CA ALA A 26 32.16 16.45 -8.85
C ALA A 26 32.03 14.97 -9.27
N LEU A 27 31.91 14.03 -8.32
CA LEU A 27 31.58 12.63 -8.62
C LEU A 27 30.15 12.47 -9.17
N ILE A 28 29.22 13.39 -8.88
CA ILE A 28 27.84 13.31 -9.35
C ILE A 28 27.76 13.83 -10.79
N THR A 29 27.71 12.89 -11.75
CA THR A 29 27.48 13.23 -13.17
C THR A 29 26.09 13.85 -13.37
N PRO A 30 25.85 14.59 -14.49
CA PRO A 30 24.57 15.22 -14.77
C PRO A 30 23.35 14.29 -14.64
N ASP A 31 23.49 13.03 -15.08
CA ASP A 31 22.43 12.01 -15.03
C ASP A 31 22.00 11.66 -13.60
N HIS A 32 22.91 11.78 -12.63
CA HIS A 32 22.69 11.45 -11.22
C HIS A 32 22.23 12.65 -10.37
N VAL A 33 22.23 13.88 -10.92
CA VAL A 33 21.76 15.08 -10.22
C VAL A 33 20.27 14.98 -9.87
N GLY A 34 19.46 14.32 -10.70
CA GLY A 34 18.04 14.03 -10.42
C GLY A 34 17.86 13.17 -9.17
N MET A 35 18.49 11.99 -9.17
CA MET A 35 18.48 11.03 -8.04
C MET A 35 18.89 11.68 -6.71
N PHE A 36 19.95 12.49 -6.73
CA PHE A 36 20.37 13.23 -5.54
C PHE A 36 19.29 14.21 -5.08
N ARG A 37 18.76 15.03 -6.02
CA ARG A 37 17.79 16.10 -5.72
C ARG A 37 16.48 15.55 -5.15
N GLU A 38 16.00 14.44 -5.68
CA GLU A 38 14.81 13.74 -5.18
C GLU A 38 15.01 13.22 -3.74
N SER A 39 16.21 12.72 -3.44
CA SER A 39 16.52 12.11 -2.14
C SER A 39 16.82 13.13 -1.04
N TYR A 40 17.52 14.21 -1.37
CA TYR A 40 18.18 15.11 -0.41
C TYR A 40 17.89 16.61 -0.65
N GLY A 41 17.04 16.93 -1.63
CA GLY A 41 16.72 18.31 -2.02
C GLY A 41 17.81 18.97 -2.86
N GLY A 42 17.67 20.27 -3.08
CA GLY A 42 18.58 21.09 -3.88
C GLY A 42 19.94 21.39 -3.24
N ILE A 43 20.42 20.59 -2.28
CA ILE A 43 21.58 20.95 -1.45
C ILE A 43 22.94 20.88 -2.17
N LEU A 44 23.08 20.23 -3.33
CA LEU A 44 24.36 20.28 -4.09
C LEU A 44 24.79 21.72 -4.40
N LYS A 45 23.83 22.61 -4.66
CA LYS A 45 24.12 24.01 -4.95
C LYS A 45 24.67 24.77 -3.74
N THR A 46 24.63 24.22 -2.52
CA THR A 46 25.23 24.87 -1.35
C THR A 46 26.75 24.89 -1.38
N VAL A 47 27.37 23.88 -2.02
CA VAL A 47 28.83 23.73 -2.12
C VAL A 47 29.46 24.74 -3.11
N PHE A 48 28.66 25.30 -4.02
CA PHE A 48 29.11 26.27 -5.02
C PHE A 48 28.47 27.67 -4.89
N ARG A 49 27.16 27.76 -4.65
CA ARG A 49 26.41 29.05 -4.72
C ARG A 49 26.19 29.73 -3.36
N LEU A 50 26.47 29.04 -2.26
CA LEU A 50 26.42 29.62 -0.91
C LEU A 50 27.81 29.88 -0.34
N THR A 51 28.89 29.61 -1.09
CA THR A 51 30.26 29.76 -0.60
C THR A 51 30.84 31.14 -0.87
N ASP A 52 30.28 31.87 -1.84
CA ASP A 52 30.67 33.22 -2.24
C ASP A 52 30.06 34.27 -1.30
N CYS A 53 30.28 34.09 0.01
CA CYS A 53 29.69 34.92 1.04
C CYS A 53 30.55 36.11 1.41
N ASP A 54 30.04 37.31 1.18
CA ASP A 54 30.61 38.51 1.78
C ASP A 54 30.32 38.51 3.28
N ARG A 55 31.32 38.10 4.06
CA ARG A 55 31.25 38.08 5.53
C ARG A 55 30.98 39.47 6.12
N SER A 56 31.37 40.55 5.44
CA SER A 56 31.14 41.92 5.91
C SER A 56 29.67 42.33 5.77
N ALA A 57 28.94 41.77 4.81
CA ALA A 57 27.48 41.91 4.70
C ALA A 57 26.77 41.29 5.92
N ILE A 58 27.10 40.03 6.23
CA ILE A 58 26.53 39.30 7.38
C ILE A 58 26.91 39.99 8.69
N HIS A 59 28.19 40.37 8.85
CA HIS A 59 28.68 41.09 10.02
C HIS A 59 27.93 42.41 10.26
N THR A 60 27.57 43.12 9.18
CA THR A 60 26.78 44.36 9.24
C THR A 60 25.33 44.07 9.58
N LEU A 61 24.70 43.08 8.93
CA LEU A 61 23.34 42.62 9.23
C LEU A 61 23.14 42.33 10.72
N LEU A 62 24.10 41.63 11.36
CA LEU A 62 24.01 41.33 12.79
C LEU A 62 24.08 42.57 13.71
N GLN A 63 24.51 43.74 13.25
CA GLN A 63 24.45 44.98 14.08
C GLN A 63 23.01 45.48 14.25
N PHE A 64 22.16 45.22 13.24
CA PHE A 64 20.73 45.59 13.16
C PHE A 64 19.79 44.61 13.89
N TYR A 65 20.32 43.57 14.52
CA TYR A 65 19.50 42.63 15.28
C TYR A 65 18.95 43.27 16.57
N ASP A 66 17.65 43.12 16.80
CA ASP A 66 16.96 43.48 18.02
C ASP A 66 16.65 42.20 18.83
N PRO A 67 17.32 41.96 19.99
CA PRO A 67 17.06 40.79 20.82
C PRO A 67 15.61 40.68 21.35
N GLY A 68 14.91 41.80 21.56
CA GLY A 68 13.55 41.80 22.09
C GLY A 68 12.48 41.52 21.04
N LEU A 69 12.72 41.85 19.77
CA LEU A 69 11.86 41.43 18.65
C LEU A 69 12.29 40.09 18.03
N ARG A 70 13.56 39.70 18.26
CA ARG A 70 14.23 38.54 17.68
C ARG A 70 14.27 38.57 16.15
N CYS A 71 14.37 39.75 15.56
CA CYS A 71 14.53 39.97 14.11
C CYS A 71 15.56 41.08 13.84
N PHE A 72 15.85 41.33 12.55
CA PHE A 72 16.62 42.49 12.10
C PHE A 72 15.66 43.67 11.89
N VAL A 73 16.05 44.83 12.41
CA VAL A 73 15.28 46.07 12.37
C VAL A 73 16.01 47.07 11.49
N PHE A 74 15.31 47.58 10.48
CA PHE A 74 15.75 48.63 9.54
C PHE A 74 14.88 49.90 9.74
N PRO A 75 15.17 51.05 9.10
CA PRO A 75 14.50 52.33 9.42
C PRO A 75 12.97 52.30 9.38
N ASP A 76 12.42 51.58 8.40
CA ASP A 76 11.00 51.51 8.06
C ASP A 76 10.51 50.07 7.77
N TYR A 77 11.38 49.07 7.93
CA TYR A 77 11.03 47.65 7.75
C TYR A 77 11.70 46.68 8.73
N LEU A 78 11.08 45.50 8.87
CA LEU A 78 11.65 44.34 9.58
C LEU A 78 12.03 43.24 8.58
N LEU A 79 13.10 42.51 8.86
CA LEU A 79 13.44 41.26 8.19
C LEU A 79 13.89 40.19 9.19
N GLY A 80 13.61 38.93 8.89
CA GLY A 80 14.17 37.78 9.61
C GLY A 80 14.10 36.49 8.77
N PRO A 81 15.03 35.53 8.97
CA PRO A 81 15.00 34.24 8.30
C PRO A 81 13.70 33.48 8.57
N LEU A 82 12.91 33.22 7.52
CA LEU A 82 11.75 32.34 7.63
C LEU A 82 12.12 30.89 7.30
N MET A 83 11.40 29.93 7.89
CA MET A 83 11.54 28.52 7.52
C MET A 83 11.19 28.32 6.04
N GLU A 84 10.16 29.01 5.57
CA GLU A 84 9.66 29.01 4.20
C GLU A 84 10.71 29.54 3.20
N ASP A 85 11.49 30.57 3.56
CA ASP A 85 12.62 31.03 2.76
C ASP A 85 13.65 29.89 2.58
N TYR A 86 13.98 29.19 3.66
CA TYR A 86 14.97 28.10 3.64
C TYR A 86 14.44 26.86 2.88
N VAL A 87 13.12 26.63 2.84
CA VAL A 87 12.50 25.64 1.93
C VAL A 87 12.81 26.00 0.47
N SER A 88 12.63 27.25 0.07
CA SER A 88 12.92 27.71 -1.29
C SER A 88 14.42 27.64 -1.61
N ILE A 89 15.28 28.06 -0.67
CA ILE A 89 16.73 28.02 -0.88
C ILE A 89 17.26 26.57 -0.92
N LEU A 90 16.86 25.67 -0.03
CA LEU A 90 17.41 24.31 0.01
C LEU A 90 16.63 23.30 -0.84
N GLY A 91 15.38 23.58 -1.21
CA GLY A 91 14.51 22.60 -1.90
C GLY A 91 14.16 21.41 -1.00
N ILE A 92 14.09 21.61 0.32
CA ILE A 92 13.70 20.60 1.31
C ILE A 92 12.44 21.09 2.01
N GLN A 93 11.37 20.29 1.98
CA GLN A 93 10.10 20.64 2.64
C GLN A 93 10.21 20.53 4.17
N ILE A 94 9.54 21.45 4.87
CA ILE A 94 9.31 21.32 6.33
C ILE A 94 8.30 20.20 6.52
N ARG A 95 8.66 19.21 7.31
CA ARG A 95 7.76 18.11 7.69
C ARG A 95 7.05 18.45 8.99
N ASP A 96 5.80 18.04 9.12
CA ASP A 96 5.05 18.09 10.38
C ASP A 96 5.56 16.98 11.31
N GLN A 97 6.77 17.19 11.81
CA GLN A 97 7.53 16.30 12.67
C GLN A 97 8.23 17.15 13.73
N ILE A 98 8.24 16.65 14.96
CA ILE A 98 8.94 17.27 16.09
C ILE A 98 10.41 17.58 15.69
N PRO A 99 10.92 18.80 15.93
CA PRO A 99 12.31 19.19 15.64
C PRO A 99 13.40 18.42 16.41
N PHE A 100 14.63 18.92 16.35
CA PHE A 100 15.82 18.29 16.90
C PHE A 100 15.81 18.11 18.44
N HIS A 101 16.24 16.93 18.91
CA HIS A 101 16.15 16.42 20.30
C HIS A 101 14.71 16.34 20.87
N VAL A 102 14.39 15.54 21.89
CA VAL A 102 15.21 14.53 22.59
C VAL A 102 14.70 13.10 22.34
N THR A 103 13.39 12.90 22.35
CA THR A 103 12.65 11.63 22.61
C THR A 103 12.73 10.54 21.53
N ARG A 104 13.67 10.63 20.59
CA ARG A 104 14.08 9.50 19.73
C ARG A 104 15.50 9.12 20.08
N ALA A 105 15.75 7.82 20.22
CA ALA A 105 17.08 7.25 20.42
C ALA A 105 18.11 7.89 19.49
N GLU A 106 19.33 8.05 20.01
CA GLU A 106 20.45 8.54 19.22
C GLU A 106 20.72 7.59 18.03
N PRO A 107 21.26 8.08 16.90
CA PRO A 107 21.64 7.20 15.79
C PRO A 107 22.58 6.09 16.27
N ASP A 108 22.13 4.85 16.14
CA ASP A 108 22.90 3.63 16.38
C ASP A 108 23.68 3.24 15.11
N VAL A 109 24.65 2.34 15.25
CA VAL A 109 25.48 1.87 14.13
C VAL A 109 24.62 1.33 12.99
N LEU A 110 23.54 0.60 13.30
CA LEU A 110 22.64 0.02 12.30
C LEU A 110 21.75 1.07 11.61
N GLY A 111 21.30 2.10 12.33
CA GLY A 111 20.61 3.26 11.75
C GLY A 111 21.51 4.06 10.80
N ILE A 112 22.76 4.31 11.19
CA ILE A 112 23.75 5.01 10.35
C ILE A 112 24.11 4.17 9.11
N SER A 113 24.37 2.87 9.29
CA SER A 113 24.62 1.91 8.20
C SER A 113 23.52 1.94 7.14
N ARG A 114 22.25 1.82 7.55
CA ARG A 114 21.09 1.91 6.64
C ARG A 114 20.93 3.27 5.97
N ALA A 115 21.30 4.36 6.64
CA ALA A 115 21.17 5.72 6.11
C ALA A 115 22.28 6.10 5.11
N LEU A 116 23.48 5.56 5.29
CA LEU A 116 24.65 5.80 4.44
C LEU A 116 24.91 4.69 3.41
N TYR A 117 24.21 3.55 3.50
CA TYR A 117 24.41 2.38 2.66
C TYR A 117 25.84 1.80 2.75
N LEU A 118 26.39 1.80 3.97
CA LEU A 118 27.66 1.18 4.35
C LEU A 118 27.41 -0.02 5.27
N SER A 119 28.36 -0.95 5.40
CA SER A 119 28.23 -2.05 6.36
C SER A 119 28.29 -1.56 7.81
N PRO A 120 27.66 -2.25 8.78
CA PRO A 120 27.76 -1.91 10.21
C PRO A 120 29.20 -1.88 10.72
N GLU A 121 30.06 -2.76 10.20
CA GLU A 121 31.48 -2.88 10.53
C GLU A 121 32.24 -1.63 10.09
N MET A 122 32.08 -1.24 8.83
CA MET A 122 32.69 -0.04 8.24
C MET A 122 32.20 1.25 8.93
N VAL A 123 30.92 1.32 9.32
CA VAL A 123 30.40 2.42 10.16
C VAL A 123 31.09 2.45 11.52
N LYS A 124 31.23 1.30 12.19
CA LYS A 124 31.87 1.18 13.51
C LYS A 124 33.36 1.56 13.45
N GLU A 125 34.05 1.20 12.38
CA GLU A 125 35.46 1.55 12.14
C GLU A 125 35.64 3.03 11.80
N GLY A 126 34.76 3.59 10.96
CA GLY A 126 34.80 4.99 10.54
C GLY A 126 34.38 5.99 11.60
N LEU A 127 33.52 5.58 12.55
CA LEU A 127 33.12 6.42 13.68
C LEU A 127 34.30 6.67 14.61
N LYS A 128 34.71 7.94 14.70
CA LYS A 128 35.73 8.44 15.64
C LYS A 128 35.11 9.48 16.55
N GLU A 129 35.68 9.69 17.73
CA GLU A 129 35.33 10.82 18.57
C GLU A 129 36.27 12.00 18.30
N LYS A 130 35.69 13.19 18.11
CA LYS A 130 36.44 14.44 17.97
C LYS A 130 35.76 15.49 18.84
N GLY A 131 36.47 16.07 19.80
CA GLY A 131 35.85 16.91 20.81
C GLY A 131 35.03 16.10 21.81
N LYS A 132 33.69 16.24 21.79
CA LYS A 132 32.73 15.55 22.67
C LYS A 132 31.62 14.78 21.93
N LEU A 133 31.75 14.64 20.62
CA LEU A 133 30.73 13.99 19.79
C LEU A 133 31.40 12.97 18.86
N PRO A 134 30.85 11.75 18.72
CA PRO A 134 31.28 10.82 17.70
C PRO A 134 30.81 11.29 16.32
N GLY A 135 31.45 10.81 15.27
CA GLY A 135 31.16 11.20 13.89
C GLY A 135 32.20 10.67 12.92
N PHE A 136 32.15 11.16 11.68
CA PHE A 136 33.09 10.77 10.62
C PHE A 136 34.04 11.91 10.28
N HIS A 137 35.31 11.58 10.05
CA HIS A 137 36.22 12.51 9.37
C HIS A 137 35.82 12.64 7.90
N LEU A 138 35.91 13.84 7.33
CA LEU A 138 35.46 14.10 5.96
C LEU A 138 36.20 13.23 4.94
N SER A 139 37.50 12.98 5.13
CA SER A 139 38.30 12.12 4.24
C SER A 139 37.86 10.64 4.26
N PHE A 140 37.23 10.16 5.35
CA PHE A 140 36.65 8.81 5.38
C PHE A 140 35.42 8.75 4.46
N LEU A 141 34.54 9.75 4.54
CA LEU A 141 33.36 9.84 3.68
C LEU A 141 33.74 10.06 2.20
N GLU A 142 34.79 10.84 1.95
CA GLU A 142 35.36 11.06 0.63
C GLU A 142 35.93 9.78 0.00
N ALA A 143 36.75 9.02 0.74
CA ALA A 143 37.35 7.77 0.25
C ALA A 143 36.27 6.76 -0.13
N ASN A 144 35.29 6.54 0.75
CA ASN A 144 34.15 5.66 0.49
C ASN A 144 33.30 6.15 -0.69
N ALA A 145 33.11 7.46 -0.86
CA ALA A 145 32.37 8.00 -2.00
C ALA A 145 33.12 7.76 -3.33
N LYS A 146 34.46 7.88 -3.35
CA LYS A 146 35.29 7.58 -4.53
C LYS A 146 35.26 6.08 -4.88
N GLU A 147 35.37 5.20 -3.88
CA GLU A 147 35.28 3.75 -4.07
C GLU A 147 33.90 3.31 -4.60
N HIS A 148 32.81 3.80 -4.00
CA HIS A 148 31.46 3.49 -4.46
C HIS A 148 31.11 4.11 -5.82
N ALA A 149 31.71 5.24 -6.20
CA ALA A 149 31.57 5.80 -7.54
C ALA A 149 32.25 4.92 -8.61
N ALA A 150 33.43 4.36 -8.31
CA ALA A 150 34.16 3.48 -9.22
C ALA A 150 33.38 2.19 -9.58
N VAL A 151 32.55 1.68 -8.66
CA VAL A 151 31.65 0.53 -8.89
C VAL A 151 30.20 0.91 -9.25
N GLY A 152 29.94 2.19 -9.52
CA GLY A 152 28.61 2.66 -9.95
C GLY A 152 27.51 2.64 -8.89
N ASN A 153 27.84 2.54 -7.59
CA ASN A 153 26.86 2.56 -6.50
C ASN A 153 26.46 4.00 -6.12
N TRP A 154 25.76 4.66 -7.04
CA TRP A 154 25.36 6.07 -6.93
C TRP A 154 24.48 6.39 -5.72
N LYS A 155 23.74 5.41 -5.20
CA LYS A 155 22.89 5.56 -4.02
C LYS A 155 23.71 5.79 -2.75
N THR A 156 24.79 5.04 -2.57
CA THR A 156 25.78 5.25 -1.50
C THR A 156 26.51 6.58 -1.70
N VAL A 157 27.02 6.85 -2.91
CA VAL A 157 27.72 8.11 -3.25
C VAL A 157 26.88 9.34 -2.88
N CYS A 158 25.62 9.37 -3.30
CA CYS A 158 24.71 10.48 -2.98
C CYS A 158 24.46 10.62 -1.47
N ALA A 159 24.35 9.51 -0.72
CA ALA A 159 24.17 9.55 0.74
C ALA A 159 25.40 10.11 1.47
N LEU A 160 26.61 9.69 1.07
CA LEU A 160 27.87 10.15 1.64
C LEU A 160 28.10 11.64 1.35
N ILE A 161 27.82 12.10 0.13
CA ILE A 161 27.89 13.53 -0.24
C ILE A 161 26.87 14.35 0.57
N ALA A 162 25.63 13.87 0.67
CA ALA A 162 24.58 14.57 1.41
C ALA A 162 24.90 14.70 2.91
N VAL A 163 25.34 13.62 3.59
CA VAL A 163 25.71 13.71 5.01
C VAL A 163 26.92 14.62 5.25
N SER A 164 27.88 14.65 4.31
CA SER A 164 29.01 15.57 4.32
C SER A 164 28.57 17.03 4.20
N ILE A 165 27.64 17.35 3.29
CA ILE A 165 27.05 18.70 3.19
C ILE A 165 26.32 19.08 4.50
N TYR A 166 25.62 18.14 5.12
CA TYR A 166 24.95 18.38 6.41
C TYR A 166 25.95 18.76 7.52
N GLY A 167 27.03 18.00 7.72
CA GLY A 167 27.97 18.27 8.82
C GLY A 167 28.98 19.39 8.58
N ILE A 168 29.35 19.63 7.32
CA ILE A 168 30.36 20.63 6.99
C ILE A 168 29.73 21.99 6.69
N VAL A 169 28.59 22.06 5.98
CA VAL A 169 27.99 23.33 5.54
C VAL A 169 26.77 23.73 6.37
N LEU A 170 25.83 22.80 6.60
CA LEU A 170 24.53 23.13 7.21
C LEU A 170 24.60 23.21 8.75
N PHE A 171 25.29 22.28 9.39
CA PHE A 171 25.47 22.20 10.84
C PHE A 171 26.97 22.17 11.21
N PRO A 172 27.75 23.21 10.85
CA PRO A 172 29.19 23.23 11.10
C PRO A 172 29.51 23.27 12.59
N ASN A 173 30.35 22.34 13.04
CA ASN A 173 30.83 22.28 14.43
C ASN A 173 32.37 22.21 14.51
N GLN A 174 32.98 21.30 13.75
CA GLN A 174 34.43 21.07 13.76
C GLN A 174 34.99 20.92 12.34
N LYS A 175 36.21 21.42 12.11
CA LYS A 175 36.85 21.36 10.80
C LYS A 175 37.05 19.89 10.36
N ASN A 176 36.67 19.60 9.12
CA ASN A 176 36.77 18.30 8.44
C ASN A 176 36.06 17.15 9.17
N PHE A 177 34.96 17.43 9.89
CA PHE A 177 34.29 16.42 10.71
C PHE A 177 32.77 16.56 10.69
N VAL A 178 32.09 15.45 10.44
CA VAL A 178 30.63 15.32 10.38
C VAL A 178 30.18 14.64 11.66
N ASP A 179 29.69 15.41 12.63
CA ASP A 179 29.30 14.89 13.94
C ASP A 179 27.92 14.21 13.97
N ARG A 180 27.64 13.52 15.08
CA ARG A 180 26.39 12.77 15.29
C ARG A 180 25.12 13.62 15.17
N ASN A 181 25.16 14.92 15.48
CA ASN A 181 23.99 15.79 15.37
C ASN A 181 23.67 16.06 13.91
N ALA A 182 24.70 16.34 13.10
CA ALA A 182 24.54 16.45 11.65
C ALA A 182 24.04 15.14 11.01
N ILE A 183 24.60 13.98 11.42
CA ILE A 183 24.15 12.65 10.97
C ILE A 183 22.68 12.41 11.34
N ARG A 184 22.27 12.76 12.57
CA ARG A 184 20.88 12.65 13.03
C ARG A 184 19.93 13.51 12.18
N LEU A 185 20.32 14.76 11.91
CA LEU A 185 19.52 15.70 11.12
C LEU A 185 19.37 15.25 9.67
N PHE A 186 20.44 14.69 9.09
CA PHE A 186 20.43 14.00 7.80
C PHE A 186 19.43 12.83 7.78
N MET A 187 19.45 11.97 8.80
CA MET A 187 18.51 10.85 8.94
C MET A 187 17.05 11.29 9.14
N GLN A 188 16.82 12.38 9.87
CA GLN A 188 15.47 12.94 10.07
C GLN A 188 14.86 13.54 8.78
N ARG A 189 15.71 14.04 7.86
CA ARG A 189 15.31 14.75 6.63
C ARG A 189 14.32 15.91 6.88
N ASN A 190 14.44 16.58 8.04
CA ASN A 190 13.69 17.80 8.39
C ASN A 190 14.64 18.87 9.02
N PRO A 191 15.69 19.32 8.31
CA PRO A 191 16.70 20.21 8.88
C PRO A 191 16.23 21.66 9.07
N ILE A 192 15.16 22.08 8.39
CA ILE A 192 14.77 23.49 8.27
C ILE A 192 14.48 24.16 9.62
N PRO A 193 13.66 23.58 10.54
CA PRO A 193 13.40 24.20 11.83
C PRO A 193 14.67 24.35 12.68
N THR A 194 15.57 23.36 12.63
CA THR A 194 16.84 23.37 13.37
C THR A 194 17.83 24.38 12.81
N LEU A 195 17.91 24.51 11.47
CA LEU A 195 18.75 25.52 10.80
C LEU A 195 18.36 26.94 11.22
N ILE A 196 17.06 27.26 11.15
CA ILE A 196 16.54 28.56 11.57
C ILE A 196 16.72 28.73 13.10
N GLY A 197 16.56 27.66 13.87
CA GLY A 197 16.82 27.62 15.31
C GLY A 197 18.27 27.99 15.68
N ASP A 198 19.27 27.37 15.06
CA ASP A 198 20.68 27.70 15.29
C ASP A 198 21.04 29.13 14.82
N VAL A 199 20.43 29.61 13.72
CA VAL A 199 20.58 30.99 13.27
C VAL A 199 20.07 31.97 14.33
N TYR A 200 18.80 31.86 14.74
CA TYR A 200 18.25 32.77 15.74
C TYR A 200 18.94 32.62 17.09
N TYR A 201 19.19 31.40 17.57
CA TYR A 201 19.83 31.16 18.87
C TYR A 201 21.26 31.73 18.89
N SER A 202 22.04 31.51 17.84
CA SER A 202 23.41 32.01 17.79
C SER A 202 23.48 33.53 17.59
N VAL A 203 22.66 34.10 16.70
CA VAL A 203 22.59 35.57 16.52
C VAL A 203 22.11 36.24 17.79
N HIS A 204 21.09 35.68 18.46
CA HIS A 204 20.58 36.20 19.73
C HIS A 204 21.64 36.17 20.82
N ASN A 205 22.24 35.02 21.13
CA ASN A 205 23.26 34.89 22.18
C ASN A 205 24.49 35.80 21.95
N ARG A 206 24.80 36.14 20.69
CA ARG A 206 25.89 37.06 20.34
C ARG A 206 25.52 38.54 20.45
N ASN A 207 24.23 38.88 20.29
CA ASN A 207 23.69 40.23 20.46
C ASN A 207 23.19 40.52 21.87
N GLU A 208 22.75 39.50 22.61
CA GLU A 208 22.35 39.56 24.02
C GLU A 208 23.52 40.13 24.83
N LYS A 209 23.30 41.29 25.47
CA LYS A 209 24.34 42.03 26.21
C LYS A 209 25.58 42.37 25.37
N ARG A 210 25.42 42.43 24.04
CA ARG A 210 26.43 42.85 23.06
C ARG A 210 27.75 42.05 23.10
N ARG A 211 27.68 40.74 23.39
CA ARG A 211 28.83 39.83 23.61
C ARG A 211 29.79 39.63 22.43
N GLY A 212 29.27 39.52 21.21
CA GLY A 212 30.09 39.22 20.02
C GLY A 212 30.80 37.86 20.02
N GLY A 213 31.74 37.70 19.08
CA GLY A 213 32.50 36.46 18.85
C GLY A 213 31.83 35.51 17.84
N LEU A 214 32.12 34.21 17.98
CA LEU A 214 31.76 33.19 16.98
C LEU A 214 30.25 32.93 16.89
N VAL A 215 29.69 33.26 15.73
CA VAL A 215 28.34 32.88 15.30
C VAL A 215 28.39 31.45 14.75
N ARG A 216 27.72 30.55 15.45
CA ARG A 216 27.65 29.11 15.16
C ARG A 216 26.31 28.78 14.48
N CYS A 217 26.22 29.07 13.19
CA CYS A 217 25.12 28.66 12.33
C CYS A 217 25.64 28.56 10.88
N CYS A 218 24.81 28.08 9.95
CA CYS A 218 25.11 28.18 8.53
C CYS A 218 25.06 29.64 8.06
N SER A 219 26.16 30.38 8.24
CA SER A 219 26.30 31.79 7.83
C SER A 219 26.06 31.97 6.32
N GLN A 220 26.41 30.93 5.55
CA GLN A 220 26.27 30.81 4.12
C GLN A 220 24.81 30.85 3.66
N LEU A 221 23.94 30.18 4.40
CA LEU A 221 22.50 30.16 4.15
C LEU A 221 21.83 31.46 4.63
N LEU A 222 22.30 32.02 5.75
CA LEU A 222 21.87 33.34 6.23
C LEU A 222 22.22 34.46 5.22
N PHE A 223 23.42 34.44 4.64
CA PHE A 223 23.81 35.39 3.59
C PHE A 223 22.91 35.26 2.35
N ARG A 224 22.66 34.04 1.88
CA ARG A 224 21.83 33.85 0.69
C ARG A 224 20.37 34.24 0.90
N TRP A 225 19.82 33.97 2.08
CA TRP A 225 18.54 34.50 2.50
C TRP A 225 18.53 36.02 2.41
N PHE A 226 19.51 36.66 3.05
CA PHE A 226 19.59 38.12 3.11
C PHE A 226 19.69 38.75 1.72
N MET A 227 20.61 38.26 0.88
CA MET A 227 20.79 38.69 -0.50
C MET A 227 19.56 38.47 -1.40
N GLY A 228 18.63 37.59 -1.02
CA GLY A 228 17.36 37.40 -1.73
C GLY A 228 16.42 38.59 -1.61
N TYR A 229 16.44 39.29 -0.48
CA TYR A 229 15.58 40.44 -0.20
C TYR A 229 16.15 41.79 -0.69
N LEU A 230 17.44 41.84 -1.07
CA LEU A 230 18.09 43.08 -1.51
C LEU A 230 17.80 43.37 -2.99
N PRO A 231 17.86 44.64 -3.44
CA PRO A 231 17.62 44.98 -4.84
C PRO A 231 18.58 44.24 -5.78
N SER A 232 18.03 43.58 -6.80
CA SER A 232 18.81 42.87 -7.82
C SER A 232 19.19 43.74 -9.02
N ARG A 233 18.80 45.02 -9.02
CA ARG A 233 19.03 46.03 -10.07
C ARG A 233 19.12 47.44 -9.45
N GLY A 234 19.48 48.43 -10.27
CA GLY A 234 19.49 49.84 -9.89
C GLY A 234 20.70 50.23 -9.04
N ALA A 235 20.60 51.38 -8.37
CA ALA A 235 21.71 52.01 -7.65
C ALA A 235 22.40 51.07 -6.65
N PHE A 236 21.64 50.25 -5.90
CA PHE A 236 22.19 49.31 -4.92
C PHE A 236 23.26 48.35 -5.50
N VAL A 237 23.06 47.89 -6.73
CA VAL A 237 23.98 46.98 -7.45
C VAL A 237 25.11 47.75 -8.15
N GLN A 238 24.84 49.00 -8.55
CA GLN A 238 25.81 49.87 -9.23
C GLN A 238 26.74 50.61 -8.25
N ILE A 239 26.43 50.64 -6.95
CA ILE A 239 27.29 51.21 -5.90
C ILE A 239 28.64 50.46 -5.87
N ASP A 240 29.71 51.26 -6.01
CA ASP A 240 31.12 50.84 -5.95
C ASP A 240 31.35 49.76 -4.87
N PRO A 241 31.96 48.60 -5.21
CA PRO A 241 32.26 47.51 -4.27
C PRO A 241 32.95 47.93 -2.96
N SER A 242 33.74 49.00 -2.96
CA SER A 242 34.43 49.53 -1.76
C SER A 242 33.50 50.16 -0.72
N VAL A 243 32.26 50.54 -1.09
CA VAL A 243 31.31 51.13 -0.15
C VAL A 243 30.91 50.11 0.91
N LYS A 244 31.16 50.44 2.18
CA LYS A 244 30.86 49.60 3.34
C LYS A 244 29.38 49.25 3.39
N TRP A 245 29.08 47.99 3.70
CA TRP A 245 27.72 47.48 3.85
C TRP A 245 26.84 48.29 4.80
N SER A 246 27.41 48.91 5.84
CA SER A 246 26.65 49.81 6.72
C SER A 246 25.94 50.92 5.95
N PHE A 247 26.65 51.59 5.02
CA PHE A 247 26.04 52.65 4.21
C PHE A 247 25.06 52.09 3.19
N ARG A 248 25.39 50.97 2.54
CA ARG A 248 24.47 50.29 1.59
C ARG A 248 23.12 49.97 2.23
N LEU A 249 23.13 49.46 3.47
CA LEU A 249 21.93 48.98 4.15
C LEU A 249 21.12 50.09 4.84
N MET A 250 21.76 51.17 5.32
CA MET A 250 21.02 52.32 5.88
C MET A 250 20.35 53.19 4.80
N GLY A 251 20.84 53.13 3.55
CA GLY A 251 20.21 53.78 2.40
C GLY A 251 18.90 53.13 1.95
N LEU A 252 18.73 51.83 2.18
CA LEU A 252 17.53 51.10 1.78
C LEU A 252 16.28 51.56 2.54
N ARG A 253 15.16 51.59 1.84
CA ARG A 253 13.81 51.74 2.36
C ARG A 253 13.00 50.49 2.09
N ALA A 254 11.82 50.42 2.67
CA ALA A 254 10.95 49.26 2.55
C ALA A 254 10.49 48.98 1.10
N ASP A 255 10.47 49.98 0.23
CA ASP A 255 10.10 49.83 -1.18
C ASP A 255 11.24 49.31 -2.07
N ASP A 256 12.49 49.40 -1.62
CA ASP A 256 13.64 48.78 -2.28
C ASP A 256 13.67 47.25 -2.07
N ILE A 257 12.99 46.75 -1.04
CA ILE A 257 13.07 45.35 -0.62
C ILE A 257 12.26 44.44 -1.54
N ALA A 258 12.89 43.36 -1.99
CA ALA A 258 12.31 42.37 -2.88
C ALA A 258 11.37 41.40 -2.14
N TRP A 259 10.26 41.91 -1.61
CA TRP A 259 9.28 41.17 -0.80
C TRP A 259 8.71 39.90 -1.46
N THR A 260 8.75 39.80 -2.79
CA THR A 260 8.21 38.66 -3.56
C THR A 260 9.29 37.79 -4.22
N HIS A 261 10.58 37.99 -3.90
CA HIS A 261 11.72 37.39 -4.65
C HIS A 261 11.73 35.86 -4.77
N ASN A 262 11.12 35.17 -3.79
CA ASN A 262 11.14 33.72 -3.63
C ASN A 262 9.87 33.00 -4.19
N GLY A 263 8.88 33.75 -4.68
CA GLY A 263 7.59 33.20 -5.12
C GLY A 263 6.72 32.62 -3.99
N LEU A 264 6.99 33.01 -2.73
CA LEU A 264 6.26 32.55 -1.54
C LEU A 264 5.18 33.53 -1.07
N ALA A 265 5.15 34.76 -1.61
CA ALA A 265 4.13 35.76 -1.29
C ALA A 265 2.70 35.21 -1.46
N GLY A 266 1.87 35.40 -0.44
CA GLY A 266 0.48 34.91 -0.40
C GLY A 266 0.31 33.44 -0.03
N ARG A 267 1.38 32.70 0.24
CA ARG A 267 1.30 31.31 0.74
C ARG A 267 1.10 31.27 2.26
N ASP A 268 0.53 30.17 2.73
CA ASP A 268 0.44 29.89 4.16
C ASP A 268 1.85 29.55 4.72
N PHE A 269 2.15 30.10 5.89
CA PHE A 269 3.42 29.91 6.61
C PHE A 269 3.15 29.47 8.05
N ILE A 270 4.13 28.81 8.67
CA ILE A 270 4.04 28.42 10.08
C ILE A 270 4.10 29.67 10.95
N CYS A 271 3.05 29.93 11.71
CA CYS A 271 2.88 31.16 12.48
C CYS A 271 2.96 30.96 14.01
N SER A 272 2.55 29.80 14.50
CA SER A 272 2.47 29.45 15.92
C SER A 272 2.44 27.94 16.12
N CYS A 273 2.66 27.48 17.36
CA CYS A 273 2.59 26.07 17.73
C CYS A 273 1.72 25.90 18.98
N GLY A 274 0.66 25.10 18.90
CA GLY A 274 -0.27 24.79 19.97
C GLY A 274 -0.82 26.04 20.67
N SER A 275 -0.62 26.12 21.99
CA SER A 275 -1.06 27.23 22.84
C SER A 275 -0.23 28.50 22.70
N LEU A 276 0.94 28.43 22.07
CA LEU A 276 1.91 29.51 22.02
C LEU A 276 1.56 30.54 20.94
N PRO A 277 1.71 31.85 21.19
CA PRO A 277 1.50 32.89 20.17
C PRO A 277 2.59 32.94 19.09
N ASN A 278 3.57 32.05 19.15
CA ASN A 278 4.81 32.05 18.39
C ASN A 278 5.29 30.61 18.16
N VAL A 279 6.41 30.44 17.45
CA VAL A 279 7.00 29.12 17.13
C VAL A 279 8.28 28.91 17.96
N PRO A 280 8.35 27.93 18.87
CA PRO A 280 9.55 27.68 19.66
C PRO A 280 10.59 26.83 18.89
N LEU A 281 11.58 27.43 18.26
CA LEU A 281 12.59 26.69 17.50
C LEU A 281 13.56 25.93 18.40
N VAL A 282 14.04 24.77 17.93
CA VAL A 282 15.08 23.99 18.62
C VAL A 282 16.25 23.78 17.66
N GLY A 283 17.34 24.51 17.89
CA GLY A 283 18.63 24.33 17.21
C GLY A 283 19.49 23.27 17.89
N VAL A 284 20.68 23.01 17.36
CA VAL A 284 21.67 22.11 17.98
C VAL A 284 22.20 22.66 19.30
N GLN A 285 22.28 23.99 19.44
CA GLN A 285 22.83 24.64 20.65
C GLN A 285 21.80 24.99 21.72
N GLY A 286 20.53 25.16 21.34
CA GLY A 286 19.49 25.59 22.26
C GLY A 286 18.17 25.91 21.59
N CYS A 287 17.20 26.25 22.43
CA CYS A 287 15.85 26.62 22.03
C CYS A 287 15.70 28.15 22.06
N ILE A 288 14.98 28.70 21.07
CA ILE A 288 14.64 30.12 21.00
C ILE A 288 13.25 30.33 20.39
N ASN A 289 12.50 31.28 20.93
CA ASN A 289 11.20 31.68 20.42
C ASN A 289 11.34 32.47 19.10
N TYR A 290 10.64 32.06 18.04
CA TYR A 290 10.64 32.69 16.71
C TYR A 290 9.28 33.31 16.44
N ASN A 291 9.29 34.58 16.04
CA ASN A 291 8.09 35.37 15.78
C ASN A 291 7.96 35.67 14.27
N PRO A 292 7.36 34.74 13.50
CA PRO A 292 7.04 34.98 12.09
C PRO A 292 5.89 35.99 11.90
N MET A 293 5.10 36.28 12.94
CA MET A 293 3.96 37.22 12.87
C MET A 293 4.39 38.68 12.64
N LEU A 294 5.56 39.06 13.17
CA LEU A 294 6.26 40.32 12.87
C LEU A 294 6.78 40.40 11.42
N LEU A 295 6.95 39.25 10.78
CA LEU A 295 7.60 39.12 9.47
C LEU A 295 6.59 38.85 8.34
N ARG A 296 5.28 38.99 8.61
CA ARG A 296 4.17 38.80 7.65
C ARG A 296 4.37 39.48 6.29
N ARG A 297 5.05 40.63 6.26
CA ARG A 297 5.38 41.36 5.02
C ARG A 297 6.29 40.56 4.07
N GLN A 298 7.21 39.74 4.60
CA GLN A 298 8.03 38.79 3.81
C GLN A 298 7.19 37.67 3.17
N MET A 299 6.06 37.32 3.79
CA MET A 299 5.08 36.39 3.23
C MET A 299 4.02 37.10 2.37
N GLY A 300 4.20 38.40 2.10
CA GLY A 300 3.31 39.20 1.26
C GLY A 300 2.02 39.68 1.92
N PHE A 301 1.92 39.64 3.24
CA PHE A 301 0.73 40.09 3.99
C PHE A 301 0.97 41.40 4.74
N ALA A 302 -0.10 42.19 4.88
CA ALA A 302 -0.01 43.49 5.53
C ALA A 302 0.17 43.36 7.05
N ILE A 303 0.80 44.37 7.66
CA ILE A 303 0.87 44.50 9.13
C ILE A 303 0.06 45.73 9.55
N GLU A 304 -1.10 45.47 10.15
CA GLU A 304 -2.12 46.48 10.46
C GLU A 304 -1.79 47.36 11.67
N GLY A 305 -0.99 46.85 12.62
CA GLY A 305 -0.70 47.54 13.86
C GLY A 305 0.35 46.81 14.70
N PRO A 306 0.71 47.38 15.86
CA PRO A 306 1.76 46.88 16.73
C PRO A 306 1.55 45.41 17.15
N PRO A 307 2.63 44.65 17.39
CA PRO A 307 2.52 43.30 17.95
C PRO A 307 1.92 43.35 19.36
N LEU A 308 1.21 42.29 19.72
CA LEU A 308 0.70 42.12 21.08
C LEU A 308 1.87 41.83 22.03
N GLY A 309 1.79 42.28 23.29
CA GLY A 309 2.88 42.08 24.27
C GLY A 309 3.31 40.61 24.42
N ARG A 310 2.37 39.67 24.33
CA ARG A 310 2.61 38.21 24.36
C ARG A 310 3.40 37.68 23.15
N GLU A 311 3.36 38.37 22.02
CA GLU A 311 4.06 37.97 20.78
C GLU A 311 5.55 38.35 20.84
N ILE A 312 5.89 39.46 21.48
CA ILE A 312 7.29 39.89 21.70
C ILE A 312 7.91 39.32 22.99
N GLN A 313 7.10 38.76 23.91
CA GLN A 313 7.57 38.18 25.16
C GLN A 313 8.60 37.05 24.95
N GLU A 314 9.56 36.94 25.88
CA GLU A 314 10.52 35.83 25.93
C GLU A 314 9.97 34.65 26.74
N SER A 315 9.38 33.68 26.05
CA SER A 315 8.92 32.41 26.63
C SER A 315 10.04 31.36 26.66
N PHE A 316 10.76 31.24 25.53
CA PHE A 316 11.81 30.24 25.31
C PHE A 316 13.09 30.90 24.80
N TYR A 317 14.12 30.89 25.64
CA TYR A 317 15.53 31.06 25.28
C TYR A 317 16.36 30.33 26.33
N PHE A 318 16.99 29.21 25.95
CA PHE A 318 17.83 28.42 26.85
C PHE A 318 18.74 27.45 26.08
N PRO A 319 19.94 27.11 26.59
CA PRO A 319 20.80 26.07 26.03
C PRO A 319 20.10 24.72 25.99
N ILE A 320 20.44 23.86 25.02
CA ILE A 320 19.70 22.61 24.77
C ILE A 320 19.66 21.68 26.00
N ASP A 321 20.75 21.61 26.75
CA ASP A 321 20.86 20.83 28.00
C ASP A 321 20.32 21.56 29.24
N GLY A 322 20.00 22.86 29.12
CA GLY A 322 19.72 23.75 30.25
C GLY A 322 18.34 23.58 30.88
N ASN A 323 17.33 23.09 30.15
CA ASN A 323 15.99 22.87 30.71
C ASN A 323 15.19 21.77 29.98
N ARG A 324 15.31 20.52 30.45
CA ARG A 324 14.59 19.37 29.89
C ARG A 324 13.06 19.47 29.99
N ALA A 325 12.52 20.18 31.00
CA ALA A 325 11.08 20.34 31.18
C ALA A 325 10.48 21.31 30.16
N LYS A 326 11.09 22.51 30.01
CA LYS A 326 10.74 23.45 28.94
C LYS A 326 10.95 22.85 27.55
N LEU A 327 12.01 22.05 27.36
CA LEU A 327 12.21 21.36 26.09
C LEU A 327 11.06 20.39 25.79
N ARG A 328 10.61 19.55 26.74
CA ARG A 328 9.40 18.71 26.54
C ARG A 328 8.17 19.52 26.17
N GLN A 329 7.90 20.62 26.88
CA GLN A 329 6.79 21.52 26.54
C GLN A 329 6.89 21.98 25.08
N VAL A 330 8.06 22.47 24.64
CA VAL A 330 8.30 22.86 23.25
C VAL A 330 7.98 21.72 22.27
N LEU A 331 8.44 20.49 22.54
CA LEU A 331 8.18 19.34 21.67
C LEU A 331 6.69 18.93 21.63
N ASP A 332 5.93 19.21 22.69
CA ASP A 332 4.50 18.93 22.76
C ASP A 332 3.68 19.98 21.99
N GLU A 333 4.04 21.27 22.09
CA GLU A 333 3.44 22.36 21.30
C GLU A 333 3.71 22.17 19.79
N TRP A 334 4.88 21.63 19.41
CA TRP A 334 5.21 21.28 18.02
C TRP A 334 4.35 20.17 17.40
N ARG A 335 3.49 19.49 18.18
CA ARG A 335 2.53 18.52 17.64
C ARG A 335 1.33 19.20 16.97
N ASP A 336 1.08 20.47 17.26
CA ASP A 336 -0.01 21.27 16.70
C ASP A 336 0.54 22.50 15.96
N ILE A 337 1.02 22.29 14.73
CA ILE A 337 1.64 23.34 13.92
C ILE A 337 0.54 24.18 13.24
N GLN A 338 0.42 25.44 13.63
CA GLN A 338 -0.58 26.35 13.07
C GLN A 338 0.01 27.09 11.87
N ARG A 339 -0.66 26.97 10.71
CA ARG A 339 -0.31 27.64 9.45
C ARG A 339 -1.37 28.68 9.11
N LYS A 340 -0.95 29.88 8.71
CA LYS A 340 -1.85 30.99 8.33
C LYS A 340 -1.33 31.67 7.07
N GLY A 341 -2.26 32.15 6.25
CA GLY A 341 -1.96 32.90 5.04
C GLY A 341 -3.22 33.49 4.43
N LYS A 342 -3.47 33.23 3.14
CA LYS A 342 -4.44 33.99 2.32
C LYS A 342 -5.87 34.01 2.87
N VAL A 343 -6.31 32.91 3.49
CA VAL A 343 -7.66 32.80 4.08
C VAL A 343 -7.88 33.80 5.23
N LEU A 344 -6.84 34.05 6.04
CA LEU A 344 -6.94 34.92 7.22
C LEU A 344 -6.46 36.35 6.94
N TYR A 345 -5.41 36.51 6.14
CA TYR A 345 -4.76 37.81 5.89
C TYR A 345 -5.17 38.45 4.56
N GLY A 346 -6.06 37.83 3.80
CA GLY A 346 -6.59 38.36 2.55
C GLY A 346 -5.60 38.29 1.37
N LYS A 347 -5.74 39.24 0.44
CA LYS A 347 -4.91 39.33 -0.77
C LYS A 347 -3.48 39.78 -0.43
N VAL A 348 -2.53 39.45 -1.31
CA VAL A 348 -1.13 39.88 -1.19
C VAL A 348 -1.07 41.41 -1.17
N ASN A 349 -0.52 41.96 -0.10
CA ASN A 349 -0.38 43.38 0.16
C ASN A 349 0.83 43.60 1.08
N CYS A 350 2.01 43.83 0.49
CA CYS A 350 3.28 43.91 1.20
C CYS A 350 3.48 45.27 1.90
N ARG A 351 2.50 45.76 2.66
CA ARG A 351 2.49 47.10 3.30
C ARG A 351 2.46 47.02 4.82
N TYR A 352 2.99 48.05 5.45
CA TYR A 352 2.64 48.38 6.84
C TYR A 352 1.53 49.43 6.84
N LEU A 353 0.74 49.45 7.91
CA LEU A 353 -0.20 50.55 8.17
C LEU A 353 0.44 51.54 9.18
N PRO A 354 0.03 52.82 9.19
CA PRO A 354 0.69 53.87 9.96
C PRO A 354 0.89 53.56 11.46
N LEU A 355 -0.07 52.85 12.08
CA LEU A 355 0.04 52.44 13.49
C LEU A 355 1.23 51.52 13.78
N PHE A 356 1.64 50.69 12.81
CA PHE A 356 2.84 49.86 12.94
C PHE A 356 4.12 50.67 12.68
N GLU A 357 4.10 51.60 11.72
CA GLU A 357 5.24 52.46 11.40
C GLU A 357 5.61 53.39 12.56
N ASP A 358 4.61 54.01 13.20
CA ASP A 358 4.79 54.82 14.41
C ASP A 358 5.36 54.00 15.58
N TRP A 359 4.93 52.75 15.72
CA TRP A 359 5.45 51.84 16.74
C TRP A 359 6.89 51.40 16.44
N LEU A 360 7.20 51.12 15.17
CA LEU A 360 8.53 50.76 14.72
C LEU A 360 9.52 51.91 14.95
N ARG A 361 9.12 53.15 14.64
CA ARG A 361 9.90 54.37 14.90
C ARG A 361 10.23 54.51 16.39
N LYS A 362 9.22 54.43 17.26
CA LYS A 362 9.39 54.46 18.73
C LYS A 362 10.27 53.32 19.23
N ARG A 363 10.23 52.14 18.59
CA ARG A 363 11.09 51.00 18.92
C ARG A 363 12.55 51.23 18.52
N ILE A 364 12.79 51.84 17.37
CA ILE A 364 14.14 52.20 16.90
C ILE A 364 14.78 53.21 17.86
N GLU A 365 14.05 54.27 18.22
CA GLU A 365 14.47 55.28 19.21
C GLU A 365 14.81 54.62 20.56
N ALA A 366 13.92 53.78 21.09
CA ALA A 366 14.11 53.10 22.38
C ALA A 366 15.28 52.09 22.40
N THR A 367 15.71 51.59 21.24
CA THR A 367 16.76 50.57 21.13
C THR A 367 18.10 51.10 20.64
N PHE A 368 18.24 52.42 20.42
CA PHE A 368 19.48 53.08 20.00
C PHE A 368 20.17 52.41 18.80
N LEU A 369 19.39 51.88 17.86
CA LEU A 369 19.92 51.29 16.63
C LEU A 369 20.69 52.34 15.81
N PRO A 370 21.72 51.96 15.05
CA PRO A 370 22.74 52.88 14.54
C PRO A 370 22.29 53.65 13.28
N PHE A 371 21.04 54.09 13.24
CA PHE A 371 20.53 54.95 12.18
C PHE A 371 20.83 56.42 12.53
N PRO A 372 21.56 57.17 11.69
CA PRO A 372 21.68 58.62 11.85
C PRO A 372 20.29 59.26 11.74
N GLY A 373 19.95 60.13 12.68
CA GLY A 373 18.77 61.00 12.56
C GLY A 373 19.03 62.12 11.56
N GLY A 374 18.97 61.81 10.27
CA GLY A 374 19.17 62.77 9.17
C GLY A 374 19.17 62.07 7.82
N ASP A 375 18.78 62.79 6.76
CA ASP A 375 18.70 62.23 5.40
C ASP A 375 20.04 61.70 4.91
N LEU A 376 20.14 60.38 4.90
CA LEU A 376 21.16 59.67 4.14
C LEU A 376 20.78 59.78 2.66
N GLY A 377 21.45 60.69 1.95
CA GLY A 377 21.20 61.04 0.55
C GLY A 377 21.47 59.92 -0.45
N CYS A 378 20.63 58.88 -0.42
CA CYS A 378 20.23 58.20 -1.64
C CYS A 378 19.28 59.14 -2.41
N PRO A 379 19.33 59.18 -3.75
CA PRO A 379 18.41 60.01 -4.53
C PRO A 379 16.98 59.55 -4.25
N MET A 380 16.19 60.44 -3.64
CA MET A 380 14.77 60.23 -3.41
C MET A 380 14.08 60.05 -4.76
N ILE A 381 13.65 58.82 -5.06
CA ILE A 381 12.65 58.60 -6.10
C ILE A 381 11.33 59.06 -5.49
N GLU A 382 10.80 60.18 -5.96
CA GLU A 382 9.48 60.67 -5.56
C GLU A 382 8.39 59.69 -6.04
N GLY A 383 8.12 58.68 -5.22
CA GLY A 383 6.89 57.90 -5.30
C GLY A 383 5.72 58.75 -4.78
N PRO A 384 4.50 58.60 -5.34
CA PRO A 384 3.35 59.35 -4.88
C PRO A 384 3.04 59.06 -3.41
N SER A 385 2.92 60.11 -2.59
CA SER A 385 2.65 59.97 -1.15
C SER A 385 1.36 59.19 -0.89
N SER A 386 1.45 58.11 -0.11
CA SER A 386 0.30 57.30 0.32
C SER A 386 -0.50 57.93 1.47
N SER A 387 -0.53 59.27 1.57
CA SER A 387 -1.32 60.00 2.56
C SER A 387 -2.75 60.20 2.04
N VAL A 388 -3.60 59.23 2.36
CA VAL A 388 -5.05 59.25 2.12
C VAL A 388 -5.71 60.36 2.95
N SER A 389 -6.64 61.11 2.35
CA SER A 389 -7.31 62.24 3.00
C SER A 389 -8.27 61.83 4.13
N VAL A 390 -8.69 62.79 4.96
CA VAL A 390 -9.58 62.52 6.11
C VAL A 390 -10.97 62.03 5.64
N GLU A 391 -11.50 62.61 4.56
CA GLU A 391 -12.72 62.15 3.88
C GLU A 391 -12.62 60.69 3.42
N GLU A 392 -11.54 60.33 2.72
CA GLU A 392 -11.30 58.95 2.26
C GLU A 392 -11.13 57.98 3.45
N PHE A 393 -10.53 58.42 4.57
CA PHE A 393 -10.47 57.63 5.80
C PHE A 393 -11.87 57.40 6.41
N LEU A 394 -12.76 58.40 6.38
CA LEU A 394 -14.15 58.25 6.84
C LEU A 394 -14.98 57.36 5.92
N GLU A 395 -14.69 57.33 4.62
CA GLU A 395 -15.27 56.37 3.67
C GLU A 395 -14.76 54.94 3.93
N MET A 396 -13.45 54.76 4.08
CA MET A 396 -12.88 53.47 4.45
C MET A 396 -13.42 52.97 5.80
N LYS A 397 -13.68 53.86 6.76
CA LYS A 397 -14.29 53.49 8.05
C LYS A 397 -15.73 52.98 7.86
N ARG A 398 -16.55 53.67 7.06
CA ARG A 398 -17.92 53.21 6.74
C ARG A 398 -17.89 51.85 6.01
N ALA A 399 -17.02 51.69 5.02
CA ALA A 399 -16.84 50.42 4.30
C ALA A 399 -16.36 49.29 5.22
N ARG A 400 -15.42 49.57 6.14
CA ARG A 400 -14.95 48.61 7.16
C ARG A 400 -16.09 48.18 8.09
N ASP A 401 -16.89 49.13 8.57
CA ASP A 401 -17.96 48.83 9.53
C ASP A 401 -19.09 48.02 8.85
N GLN A 402 -19.35 48.24 7.56
CA GLN A 402 -20.20 47.39 6.72
C GLN A 402 -19.62 45.98 6.53
N LEU A 403 -18.34 45.86 6.19
CA LEU A 403 -17.64 44.56 6.04
C LEU A 403 -17.61 43.76 7.35
N LEU A 404 -17.58 44.43 8.52
CA LEU A 404 -17.69 43.77 9.83
C LEU A 404 -19.09 43.18 10.08
N ALA A 405 -20.16 43.83 9.59
CA ALA A 405 -21.51 43.30 9.66
C ALA A 405 -21.68 42.08 8.72
N GLU A 406 -21.23 42.19 7.46
CA GLU A 406 -21.22 41.08 6.50
C GLU A 406 -20.40 39.89 7.02
N LYS A 407 -19.25 40.15 7.66
CA LYS A 407 -18.43 39.12 8.30
C LYS A 407 -19.20 38.37 9.40
N ALA A 408 -19.96 39.07 10.25
CA ALA A 408 -20.72 38.42 11.32
C ALA A 408 -21.83 37.50 10.77
N GLU A 409 -22.51 37.92 9.70
CA GLU A 409 -23.52 37.11 9.01
C GLU A 409 -22.90 35.87 8.32
N LEU A 410 -21.72 36.03 7.72
CA LEU A 410 -20.94 34.92 7.17
C LEU A 410 -20.46 33.95 8.26
N GLU A 411 -20.01 34.44 9.41
CA GLU A 411 -19.62 33.60 10.56
C GLU A 411 -20.81 32.77 11.09
N MET A 412 -22.01 33.36 11.20
CA MET A 412 -23.25 32.63 11.53
C MET A 412 -23.61 31.57 10.47
N THR A 413 -23.40 31.88 9.19
CA THR A 413 -23.67 30.96 8.08
C THR A 413 -22.68 29.79 8.06
N VAL A 414 -21.40 30.05 8.31
CA VAL A 414 -20.35 29.03 8.45
C VAL A 414 -20.65 28.11 9.63
N ALA A 415 -21.06 28.65 10.78
CA ALA A 415 -21.46 27.84 11.94
C ALA A 415 -22.65 26.90 11.60
N ARG A 416 -23.65 27.39 10.87
CA ARG A 416 -24.80 26.56 10.42
C ARG A 416 -24.36 25.44 9.47
N ILE A 417 -23.48 25.74 8.52
CA ILE A 417 -22.90 24.74 7.60
C ILE A 417 -22.05 23.71 8.36
N GLN A 418 -21.28 24.13 9.36
CA GLN A 418 -20.48 23.22 10.20
C GLN A 418 -21.36 22.24 10.98
N MET A 419 -22.47 22.69 11.59
CA MET A 419 -23.42 21.78 12.23
C MET A 419 -24.03 20.78 11.22
N SER A 420 -24.49 21.26 10.06
CA SER A 420 -25.06 20.40 9.02
C SER A 420 -24.04 19.37 8.49
N ASN A 421 -22.77 19.75 8.35
CA ASN A 421 -21.70 18.84 7.94
C ASN A 421 -21.40 17.79 9.01
N GLN A 422 -21.47 18.15 10.29
CA GLN A 422 -21.30 17.21 11.40
C GLN A 422 -22.46 16.19 11.46
N GLU A 423 -23.71 16.63 11.23
CA GLU A 423 -24.86 15.72 11.10
C GLU A 423 -24.71 14.77 9.90
N MET A 424 -24.30 15.30 8.73
CA MET A 424 -24.08 14.49 7.53
C MET A 424 -22.95 13.47 7.72
N LYS A 425 -21.89 13.84 8.45
CA LYS A 425 -20.81 12.91 8.80
C LYS A 425 -21.31 11.75 9.66
N VAL A 426 -22.13 12.02 10.69
CA VAL A 426 -22.72 10.96 11.53
C VAL A 426 -23.63 10.03 10.71
N LYS A 427 -24.43 10.58 9.79
CA LYS A 427 -25.28 9.78 8.87
C LYS A 427 -24.43 8.91 7.93
N LEU A 428 -23.32 9.42 7.42
CA LEU A 428 -22.41 8.68 6.55
C LEU A 428 -21.72 7.53 7.32
N GLU A 429 -21.21 7.80 8.52
CA GLU A 429 -20.61 6.77 9.39
C GLU A 429 -21.60 5.66 9.80
N ASP A 430 -22.89 5.96 9.89
CA ASP A 430 -23.95 4.96 10.11
C ASP A 430 -24.28 4.16 8.84
N GLN A 431 -24.31 4.82 7.68
CA GLN A 431 -24.49 4.15 6.39
C GLN A 431 -23.33 3.20 6.06
N ASP A 432 -22.08 3.62 6.30
CA ASP A 432 -20.89 2.77 6.11
C ASP A 432 -20.93 1.53 7.02
N LYS A 433 -21.39 1.68 8.26
CA LYS A 433 -21.60 0.53 9.18
C LYS A 433 -22.68 -0.42 8.66
N ARG A 434 -23.78 0.10 8.10
CA ARG A 434 -24.84 -0.72 7.51
C ARG A 434 -24.35 -1.48 6.28
N HIS A 435 -23.67 -0.83 5.33
CA HIS A 435 -23.08 -1.51 4.17
C HIS A 435 -22.01 -2.53 4.57
N ALA A 436 -21.17 -2.25 5.57
CA ALA A 436 -20.19 -3.22 6.08
C ALA A 436 -20.84 -4.48 6.69
N LEU A 437 -22.04 -4.35 7.28
CA LEU A 437 -22.81 -5.49 7.78
C LEU A 437 -23.50 -6.27 6.64
N GLU A 438 -23.99 -5.57 5.61
CA GLU A 438 -24.57 -6.18 4.40
C GLU A 438 -23.52 -6.98 3.61
N THR A 439 -22.32 -6.43 3.38
CA THR A 439 -21.22 -7.12 2.70
C THR A 439 -20.84 -8.40 3.43
N LYS A 440 -20.69 -8.37 4.76
CA LYS A 440 -20.40 -9.57 5.57
C LYS A 440 -21.50 -10.63 5.49
N ARG A 441 -22.78 -10.22 5.44
CA ARG A 441 -23.90 -11.15 5.23
C ARG A 441 -23.81 -11.79 3.84
N PHE A 442 -23.59 -10.99 2.80
CA PHE A 442 -23.45 -11.48 1.42
C PHE A 442 -22.26 -12.43 1.23
N GLU A 443 -21.11 -12.14 1.85
CA GLU A 443 -19.95 -13.05 1.88
C GLU A 443 -20.30 -14.39 2.55
N MET A 444 -21.00 -14.35 3.70
CA MET A 444 -21.41 -15.54 4.44
C MET A 444 -22.42 -16.38 3.65
N ASP A 445 -23.41 -15.75 3.03
CA ASP A 445 -24.42 -16.41 2.18
C ASP A 445 -23.74 -17.03 0.95
N THR A 446 -22.82 -16.31 0.30
CA THR A 446 -22.03 -16.82 -0.84
C THR A 446 -21.21 -18.05 -0.45
N ALA A 447 -20.57 -18.04 0.73
CA ALA A 447 -19.81 -19.18 1.23
C ALA A 447 -20.72 -20.38 1.59
N TYR A 448 -21.94 -20.12 2.06
CA TYR A 448 -22.94 -21.16 2.36
C TYR A 448 -23.47 -21.83 1.08
N TYR A 449 -23.91 -21.05 0.09
CA TYR A 449 -24.36 -21.57 -1.20
C TYR A 449 -23.22 -22.27 -1.97
N GLY A 450 -21.98 -21.79 -1.86
CA GLY A 450 -20.81 -22.46 -2.42
C GLY A 450 -20.61 -23.88 -1.88
N LYS A 451 -20.79 -24.09 -0.57
CA LYS A 451 -20.73 -25.42 0.06
C LYS A 451 -21.87 -26.33 -0.41
N ILE A 452 -23.10 -25.81 -0.52
CA ILE A 452 -24.24 -26.57 -1.04
C ILE A 452 -23.99 -27.00 -2.49
N SER A 453 -23.52 -26.08 -3.35
CA SER A 453 -23.19 -26.39 -4.74
C SER A 453 -22.11 -27.46 -4.86
N GLN A 454 -21.08 -27.42 -3.99
CA GLN A 454 -20.03 -28.44 -3.96
C GLN A 454 -20.56 -29.81 -3.52
N ALA A 455 -21.39 -29.85 -2.47
CA ALA A 455 -22.01 -31.08 -1.97
C ALA A 455 -22.98 -31.71 -2.99
N LEU A 456 -23.76 -30.89 -3.69
CA LEU A 456 -24.65 -31.33 -4.78
C LEU A 456 -23.83 -31.87 -5.97
N ALA A 457 -22.72 -31.22 -6.32
CA ALA A 457 -21.83 -31.70 -7.38
C ALA A 457 -21.15 -33.04 -7.03
N SER A 458 -20.78 -33.30 -5.77
CA SER A 458 -20.32 -34.62 -5.34
C SER A 458 -21.44 -35.67 -5.38
N SER A 459 -22.63 -35.35 -4.88
CA SER A 459 -23.76 -36.29 -4.86
C SER A 459 -24.20 -36.69 -6.28
N ASN A 460 -24.23 -35.74 -7.23
CA ASN A 460 -24.52 -36.04 -8.64
C ASN A 460 -23.48 -36.99 -9.26
N ARG A 461 -22.18 -36.79 -8.99
CA ARG A 461 -21.12 -37.71 -9.45
C ARG A 461 -21.29 -39.12 -8.89
N GLU A 462 -21.64 -39.24 -7.60
CA GLU A 462 -21.92 -40.54 -6.98
C GLU A 462 -23.16 -41.21 -7.57
N HIS A 463 -24.20 -40.44 -7.88
CA HIS A 463 -25.39 -40.92 -8.58
C HIS A 463 -25.05 -41.45 -9.97
N ASP A 464 -24.28 -40.70 -10.77
CA ASP A 464 -23.85 -41.11 -12.11
C ASP A 464 -23.00 -42.41 -12.07
N ILE A 465 -22.05 -42.51 -11.14
CA ILE A 465 -21.26 -43.73 -10.92
C ILE A 465 -22.15 -44.91 -10.55
N THR A 466 -23.17 -44.68 -9.70
CA THR A 466 -24.11 -45.72 -9.26
C THR A 466 -25.02 -46.18 -10.39
N LYS A 467 -25.51 -45.25 -11.21
CA LYS A 467 -26.32 -45.49 -12.40
C LYS A 467 -25.56 -46.31 -13.44
N GLU A 468 -24.29 -45.99 -13.69
CA GLU A 468 -23.42 -46.76 -14.59
C GLU A 468 -23.16 -48.18 -14.07
N LYS A 469 -22.92 -48.36 -12.76
CA LYS A 469 -22.81 -49.69 -12.13
C LYS A 469 -24.10 -50.50 -12.28
N LEU A 470 -25.27 -49.88 -12.06
CA LEU A 470 -26.57 -50.52 -12.21
C LEU A 470 -26.83 -50.95 -13.66
N PHE A 471 -26.47 -50.11 -14.63
CA PHE A 471 -26.59 -50.41 -16.06
C PHE A 471 -25.74 -51.63 -16.46
N ARG A 472 -24.49 -51.69 -16.01
CA ARG A 472 -23.61 -52.85 -16.22
C ARG A 472 -24.17 -54.13 -15.59
N ALA A 473 -24.63 -54.06 -14.34
CA ALA A 473 -25.23 -55.21 -13.66
C ALA A 473 -26.51 -55.71 -14.36
N SER A 474 -27.37 -54.79 -14.81
CA SER A 474 -28.58 -55.11 -15.57
C SER A 474 -28.26 -55.83 -16.88
N LYS A 475 -27.21 -55.39 -17.61
CA LYS A 475 -26.76 -56.07 -18.82
C LYS A 475 -26.29 -57.51 -18.55
N VAL A 476 -25.49 -57.73 -17.49
CA VAL A 476 -25.04 -59.08 -17.10
C VAL A 476 -26.21 -60.00 -16.74
N ILE A 477 -27.23 -59.48 -16.04
CA ILE A 477 -28.45 -60.24 -15.73
C ILE A 477 -29.20 -60.61 -17.02
N GLU A 478 -29.29 -59.71 -17.98
CA GLU A 478 -30.00 -59.94 -19.24
C GLU A 478 -29.25 -60.95 -20.14
N ASP A 479 -27.93 -60.87 -20.19
CA ASP A 479 -27.08 -61.84 -20.91
C ASP A 479 -27.17 -63.24 -20.28
N GLU A 480 -27.21 -63.36 -18.95
CA GLU A 480 -27.38 -64.65 -18.25
C GLU A 480 -28.81 -65.21 -18.40
N LYS A 481 -29.87 -64.38 -18.42
CA LYS A 481 -31.22 -64.84 -18.78
C LYS A 481 -31.26 -65.45 -20.18
N ARG A 482 -30.66 -64.78 -21.17
CA ARG A 482 -30.56 -65.29 -22.56
C ARG A 482 -29.84 -66.63 -22.61
N ARG A 483 -28.75 -66.78 -21.83
CA ARG A 483 -28.03 -68.05 -21.70
C ARG A 483 -28.88 -69.15 -21.09
N GLN A 484 -29.67 -68.87 -20.05
CA GLN A 484 -30.56 -69.85 -19.42
C GLN A 484 -31.70 -70.30 -20.36
N ILE A 485 -32.24 -69.38 -21.17
CA ILE A 485 -33.21 -69.72 -22.23
C ILE A 485 -32.57 -70.68 -23.23
N LEU A 486 -31.39 -70.36 -23.77
CA LEU A 486 -30.68 -71.21 -24.72
C LEU A 486 -30.38 -72.62 -24.15
N VAL A 487 -29.93 -72.71 -22.90
CA VAL A 487 -29.67 -74.00 -22.22
C VAL A 487 -30.95 -74.80 -22.02
N ARG A 488 -32.10 -74.13 -21.81
CA ARG A 488 -33.40 -74.78 -21.72
C ARG A 488 -33.85 -75.30 -23.10
N GLU A 489 -33.77 -74.49 -24.13
CA GLU A 489 -34.11 -74.89 -25.52
C GLU A 489 -33.30 -76.11 -25.97
N GLN A 490 -31.98 -76.13 -25.72
CA GLN A 490 -31.12 -77.29 -26.00
C GLN A 490 -31.53 -78.56 -25.25
N ARG A 491 -32.02 -78.43 -24.00
CA ARG A 491 -32.55 -79.58 -23.24
C ARG A 491 -33.86 -80.07 -23.82
N ASP A 492 -34.76 -79.14 -24.16
CA ASP A 492 -36.06 -79.46 -24.73
C ASP A 492 -35.92 -80.08 -26.13
N ASP A 493 -34.96 -79.64 -26.96
CA ASP A 493 -34.60 -80.28 -28.23
C ASP A 493 -34.04 -81.69 -28.04
N ARG A 494 -33.17 -81.90 -27.04
CA ARG A 494 -32.66 -83.23 -26.73
C ARG A 494 -33.78 -84.18 -26.27
N VAL A 495 -34.74 -83.69 -25.51
CA VAL A 495 -35.93 -84.46 -25.11
C VAL A 495 -36.82 -84.75 -26.32
N ARG A 496 -37.07 -83.77 -27.21
CA ARG A 496 -37.79 -83.99 -28.48
C ARG A 496 -37.14 -85.07 -29.34
N GLY A 497 -35.81 -85.03 -29.49
CA GLY A 497 -35.05 -86.04 -30.24
C GLY A 497 -35.20 -87.45 -29.67
N ILE A 498 -35.15 -87.58 -28.33
CA ILE A 498 -35.39 -88.87 -27.65
C ILE A 498 -36.83 -89.35 -27.89
N ILE A 499 -37.84 -88.47 -27.76
CA ILE A 499 -39.25 -88.83 -27.99
C ILE A 499 -39.44 -89.36 -29.42
N ALA A 500 -38.93 -88.65 -30.43
CA ALA A 500 -39.03 -89.08 -31.84
C ALA A 500 -38.36 -90.45 -32.09
N GLU A 501 -37.22 -90.74 -31.43
CA GLU A 501 -36.56 -92.05 -31.52
C GLU A 501 -37.44 -93.18 -30.92
N TRP A 502 -38.13 -92.92 -29.80
CA TRP A 502 -39.04 -93.87 -29.18
C TRP A 502 -40.34 -94.06 -29.97
N GLU A 503 -40.90 -92.99 -30.56
CA GLU A 503 -42.06 -93.05 -31.45
C GLU A 503 -41.77 -93.89 -32.71
N ALA A 504 -40.60 -93.72 -33.31
CA ALA A 504 -40.16 -94.55 -34.44
C ALA A 504 -40.03 -96.04 -34.06
N LYS A 505 -39.45 -96.35 -32.88
CA LYS A 505 -39.38 -97.72 -32.36
C LYS A 505 -40.76 -98.31 -32.05
N LEU A 506 -41.69 -97.49 -31.56
CA LEU A 506 -43.07 -97.89 -31.30
C LEU A 506 -43.79 -98.26 -32.60
N GLN A 507 -43.71 -97.43 -33.66
CA GLN A 507 -44.29 -97.75 -34.96
C GLN A 507 -43.74 -99.06 -35.55
N VAL A 508 -42.43 -99.31 -35.43
CA VAL A 508 -41.83 -100.59 -35.84
C VAL A 508 -42.47 -101.75 -35.08
N LYS A 509 -42.59 -101.66 -33.74
CA LYS A 509 -43.23 -102.69 -32.91
C LYS A 509 -44.72 -102.88 -33.20
N GLU A 510 -45.45 -101.82 -33.51
CA GLU A 510 -46.85 -101.91 -33.94
C GLU A 510 -46.97 -102.63 -35.29
N SER A 511 -46.07 -102.35 -36.24
CA SER A 511 -46.03 -103.05 -37.54
C SER A 511 -45.71 -104.54 -37.41
N GLU A 512 -44.80 -104.92 -36.50
CA GLU A 512 -44.52 -106.32 -36.15
C GLU A 512 -45.75 -106.99 -35.50
N SER A 513 -46.43 -106.29 -34.57
CA SER A 513 -47.63 -106.80 -33.91
C SER A 513 -48.81 -106.99 -34.88
N LEU A 514 -48.90 -106.17 -35.93
CA LEU A 514 -49.86 -106.34 -37.02
C LEU A 514 -49.52 -107.56 -37.90
N LYS A 515 -48.25 -107.78 -38.25
CA LYS A 515 -47.81 -108.99 -38.97
C LYS A 515 -48.13 -110.26 -38.19
N ILE A 516 -47.78 -110.32 -36.91
CA ILE A 516 -48.05 -111.48 -36.04
C ILE A 516 -49.57 -111.74 -35.92
N ARG A 517 -50.40 -110.69 -35.89
CA ARG A 517 -51.87 -110.85 -35.94
C ARG A 517 -52.34 -111.42 -37.27
N ALA A 518 -51.85 -110.93 -38.40
CA ALA A 518 -52.19 -111.46 -39.72
C ALA A 518 -51.76 -112.93 -39.90
N GLU A 519 -50.57 -113.31 -39.41
CA GLU A 519 -50.11 -114.70 -39.39
C GLU A 519 -51.01 -115.58 -38.50
N LYS A 520 -51.37 -115.12 -37.30
CA LYS A 520 -52.31 -115.82 -36.42
C LYS A 520 -53.66 -116.03 -37.09
N ASP A 521 -54.21 -115.01 -37.75
CA ASP A 521 -55.51 -115.10 -38.41
C ASP A 521 -55.45 -116.05 -39.62
N HIS A 522 -54.32 -116.10 -40.34
CA HIS A 522 -54.05 -117.10 -41.38
C HIS A 522 -54.05 -118.53 -40.82
N TYR A 523 -53.28 -118.81 -39.77
CA TYR A 523 -53.25 -120.14 -39.13
C TYR A 523 -54.62 -120.54 -38.54
N MET A 524 -55.40 -119.59 -38.03
CA MET A 524 -56.77 -119.85 -37.57
C MET A 524 -57.70 -120.24 -38.73
N ALA A 525 -57.62 -119.54 -39.87
CA ALA A 525 -58.40 -119.88 -41.06
C ALA A 525 -58.01 -121.25 -41.65
N GLU A 526 -56.72 -121.59 -41.63
CA GLU A 526 -56.18 -122.87 -42.06
C GLU A 526 -56.63 -124.02 -41.13
N ARG A 527 -56.52 -123.84 -39.82
CA ARG A 527 -57.08 -124.77 -38.81
C ARG A 527 -58.57 -125.02 -39.05
N ASP A 528 -59.34 -123.97 -39.31
CA ASP A 528 -60.77 -124.09 -39.57
C ASP A 528 -61.07 -124.74 -40.93
N HIS A 529 -60.18 -124.62 -41.93
CA HIS A 529 -60.22 -125.44 -43.15
C HIS A 529 -60.02 -126.93 -42.84
N TYR A 530 -58.97 -127.29 -42.11
CA TYR A 530 -58.71 -128.67 -41.69
C TYR A 530 -59.83 -129.25 -40.82
N PHE A 531 -60.45 -128.46 -39.94
CA PHE A 531 -61.56 -128.92 -39.12
C PHE A 531 -62.83 -129.20 -39.96
N ARG A 532 -63.06 -128.43 -41.04
CA ARG A 532 -64.12 -128.70 -42.03
C ARG A 532 -63.82 -129.97 -42.83
N GLN A 533 -62.59 -130.13 -43.33
CA GLN A 533 -62.11 -131.36 -43.98
C GLN A 533 -62.34 -132.60 -43.10
N MET A 534 -61.95 -132.53 -41.83
CA MET A 534 -62.13 -133.61 -40.85
C MET A 534 -63.60 -133.97 -40.65
N LYS A 535 -64.50 -132.98 -40.52
CA LYS A 535 -65.95 -133.24 -40.41
C LYS A 535 -66.53 -133.93 -41.66
N ILE A 536 -66.02 -133.61 -42.86
CA ILE A 536 -66.44 -134.28 -44.10
C ILE A 536 -66.00 -135.75 -44.06
N HIS A 537 -64.73 -136.02 -43.77
CA HIS A 537 -64.20 -137.39 -43.67
C HIS A 537 -64.90 -138.20 -42.58
N GLN A 538 -65.20 -137.61 -41.42
CA GLN A 538 -65.88 -138.28 -40.32
C GLN A 538 -67.33 -138.66 -40.69
N LYS A 539 -68.00 -137.83 -41.50
CA LYS A 539 -69.33 -138.13 -42.04
C LYS A 539 -69.29 -139.28 -43.06
N GLU A 540 -68.25 -139.32 -43.89
CA GLU A 540 -68.04 -140.39 -44.87
C GLU A 540 -67.70 -141.73 -44.21
N VAL A 541 -66.87 -141.73 -43.15
CA VAL A 541 -66.59 -142.92 -42.34
C VAL A 541 -67.87 -143.46 -41.69
N GLY A 542 -68.74 -142.59 -41.18
CA GLY A 542 -70.05 -142.99 -40.66
C GLY A 542 -70.94 -143.68 -41.69
N ARG A 543 -70.95 -143.18 -42.95
CA ARG A 543 -71.65 -143.80 -44.09
C ARG A 543 -71.14 -145.21 -44.37
N LEU A 544 -69.81 -145.36 -44.48
CA LEU A 544 -69.15 -146.64 -44.77
C LEU A 544 -69.32 -147.66 -43.63
N GLN A 545 -69.37 -147.22 -42.37
CA GLN A 545 -69.64 -148.10 -41.22
C GLN A 545 -71.08 -148.63 -41.21
N GLN A 546 -72.05 -147.82 -41.64
CA GLN A 546 -73.44 -148.26 -41.77
C GLN A 546 -73.57 -149.34 -42.86
N GLU A 547 -73.02 -149.10 -44.07
CA GLU A 547 -72.95 -150.11 -45.15
C GLU A 547 -72.29 -151.43 -44.68
N ASN A 548 -71.19 -151.36 -43.92
CA ASN A 548 -70.51 -152.56 -43.39
C ASN A 548 -71.37 -153.35 -42.39
N THR A 549 -72.23 -152.66 -41.63
CA THR A 549 -73.09 -153.29 -40.63
C THR A 549 -74.25 -154.03 -41.31
N GLU A 550 -74.86 -153.43 -42.32
CA GLU A 550 -75.91 -154.05 -43.13
C GLU A 550 -75.39 -155.31 -43.86
N LEU A 551 -74.18 -155.25 -44.44
CA LEU A 551 -73.52 -156.39 -45.07
C LEU A 551 -73.22 -157.55 -44.10
N ARG A 552 -72.91 -157.27 -42.83
CA ARG A 552 -72.67 -158.30 -41.81
C ARG A 552 -73.96 -159.02 -41.40
N PHE A 553 -75.06 -158.29 -41.22
CA PHE A 553 -76.37 -158.90 -40.92
C PHE A 553 -76.84 -159.83 -42.05
N ALA A 554 -76.60 -159.48 -43.31
CA ALA A 554 -76.90 -160.34 -44.45
C ALA A 554 -76.08 -161.65 -44.45
N ALA A 555 -74.81 -161.60 -44.02
CA ALA A 555 -73.91 -162.75 -44.01
C ALA A 555 -74.19 -163.76 -42.87
N GLU A 556 -74.70 -163.30 -41.72
CA GLU A 556 -74.99 -164.21 -40.60
C GLU A 556 -76.31 -164.98 -40.75
N PHE A 557 -77.27 -164.46 -41.53
CA PHE A 557 -78.54 -165.13 -41.80
C PHE A 557 -78.35 -166.41 -42.62
N VAL A 558 -77.51 -166.35 -43.67
CA VAL A 558 -77.18 -167.49 -44.56
C VAL A 558 -76.45 -168.62 -43.80
N ARG A 559 -75.73 -168.29 -42.72
CA ARG A 559 -74.90 -169.23 -41.97
C ARG A 559 -75.69 -170.08 -40.96
N MET A 560 -77.00 -169.85 -40.80
CA MET A 560 -77.87 -170.56 -39.86
C MET A 560 -78.77 -171.64 -40.48
N GLU A 561 -78.96 -171.68 -41.80
CA GLU A 561 -79.96 -172.58 -42.42
C GLU A 561 -79.45 -174.01 -42.72
N ASP A 562 -78.16 -174.22 -42.99
CA ASP A 562 -77.66 -175.50 -43.54
C ASP A 562 -77.18 -176.56 -42.51
N GLU A 563 -77.20 -176.31 -41.21
CA GLU A 563 -76.74 -177.28 -40.19
C GLU A 563 -77.72 -178.45 -39.91
N ILE A 564 -78.85 -178.58 -40.63
CA ILE A 564 -79.99 -179.43 -40.21
C ILE A 564 -80.20 -180.74 -41.03
N ARG A 565 -79.38 -181.08 -42.05
CA ARG A 565 -79.50 -182.39 -42.76
C ARG A 565 -78.20 -183.19 -42.98
N SER A 566 -78.16 -184.34 -42.30
CA SER A 566 -77.20 -185.46 -42.39
C SER A 566 -77.49 -186.42 -43.58
N PRO A 567 -76.76 -187.53 -43.85
CA PRO A 567 -75.56 -188.07 -43.18
C PRO A 567 -74.44 -188.67 -44.08
N ALA A 568 -73.35 -189.10 -43.42
CA ALA A 568 -72.41 -190.19 -43.78
C ALA A 568 -71.33 -189.97 -44.88
N GLY A 569 -70.09 -190.36 -44.55
CA GLY A 569 -68.95 -190.46 -45.48
C GLY A 569 -67.60 -190.49 -44.73
N PRO A 570 -66.66 -191.44 -45.00
CA PRO A 570 -65.49 -191.66 -44.14
C PRO A 570 -64.13 -191.26 -44.76
N SER A 571 -63.08 -191.51 -43.96
CA SER A 571 -61.72 -191.96 -44.36
C SER A 571 -60.57 -190.96 -44.65
N SER A 572 -59.48 -191.23 -43.92
CA SER A 572 -58.05 -191.21 -44.30
C SER A 572 -57.30 -189.90 -44.61
N SER A 573 -56.07 -189.87 -44.05
CA SER A 573 -54.92 -188.95 -44.26
C SER A 573 -54.80 -187.82 -43.25
#